data_AF-A0A940DLE1-F1
#
_entry.id   AF-A0A940DLE1-F1
#
_cell.length_a   1.000
_cell.length_b   1.000
_cell.length_c   1.000
_cell.angle_alpha   90.00
_cell.angle_beta   90.00
_cell.angle_gamma   90.00
#
_symmetry.space_group_name_H-M   'P 1'
#
loop_
_entity.id
_entity.type
_entity.pdbx_description
1 polymer ?
#
loop_
_entity_poly.entity_id
_entity_poly.type
_entity_poly.pdbx_seq_one_letter_code
_entity_poly.pdbx_strand_id
1 'polypeptide(L)'
;METRKSETSGRSRRVIFKRREAGGAVQSTATFAIFALVIGQIFWGGSYLLSDFALEVFPPAMLVAMRMLIAATILGLIGVSTGAIKPIDKKDIKYFFFAAFMEPFVYFLCEAQALERVSPTIASVMLSFIPLLTPVFAFIAIREKVTFMNVLGIVISVAGVLMIIVKPGGELSADYLGILLLFTAVVASISYTLILRKIPEKYNALTIVFYMFLVSLLYFIPTCIIKEWPRVTAIDFSAERTHQALVAVVGLALTASCIAFLFFSFGVRVLGATRANVFNNIQPGVTALLSWFILDEKLRGVQIWGIVIVVVGMFISQASLTAIVSRIKAMRGKSEEAVPAGEQNVLQDKD
;
A
#
# COMPACT_ATOMS: atom_id res chain seq x y z
N MET A 1 -1.70 -31.91 52.03
CA MET A 1 -0.68 -31.62 51.00
C MET A 1 -1.21 -31.83 49.56
N GLU A 2 -2.30 -32.57 49.36
CA GLU A 2 -2.90 -32.84 48.04
C GLU A 2 -3.69 -31.68 47.40
N THR A 3 -4.23 -30.75 48.19
CA THR A 3 -5.01 -29.61 47.69
C THR A 3 -4.17 -28.57 46.93
N ARG A 4 -2.86 -28.47 47.16
CA ARG A 4 -1.96 -27.54 46.43
C ARG A 4 -1.54 -28.03 45.02
N LYS A 5 -1.60 -29.34 44.75
CA LYS A 5 -1.23 -29.92 43.43
C LYS A 5 -2.36 -29.83 42.39
N SER A 6 -3.63 -29.79 42.81
CA SER A 6 -4.77 -29.65 41.88
C SER A 6 -4.95 -28.22 41.35
N GLU A 7 -4.69 -27.20 42.18
CA GLU A 7 -4.80 -25.79 41.79
C GLU A 7 -3.70 -25.36 40.80
N THR A 8 -2.49 -25.89 40.95
CA THR A 8 -1.35 -25.62 40.05
C THR A 8 -1.55 -26.25 38.67
N SER A 9 -2.13 -27.46 38.61
CA SER A 9 -2.52 -28.13 37.36
C SER A 9 -3.63 -27.38 36.60
N GLY A 10 -4.66 -26.90 37.30
CA GLY A 10 -5.75 -26.13 36.72
C GLY A 10 -5.33 -24.75 36.20
N ARG A 11 -4.40 -24.08 36.89
CA ARG A 11 -3.84 -22.78 36.48
C ARG A 11 -2.96 -22.91 35.24
N SER A 12 -2.16 -23.97 35.14
CA SER A 12 -1.29 -24.22 33.98
C SER A 12 -2.10 -24.55 32.71
N ARG A 13 -3.15 -25.38 32.82
CA ARG A 13 -4.08 -25.67 31.70
C ARG A 13 -4.82 -24.42 31.21
N ARG A 14 -5.27 -23.54 32.12
CA ARG A 14 -5.93 -22.26 31.75
C ARG A 14 -4.99 -21.33 31.00
N VAL A 15 -3.72 -21.24 31.38
CA VAL A 15 -2.73 -20.40 30.67
C VAL A 15 -2.43 -20.96 29.27
N ILE A 16 -2.30 -22.28 29.13
CA ILE A 16 -2.08 -22.93 27.83
C ILE A 16 -3.29 -22.73 26.90
N PHE A 17 -4.51 -22.89 27.42
CA PHE A 17 -5.73 -22.68 26.63
C PHE A 17 -5.87 -21.22 26.18
N LYS A 18 -5.65 -20.26 27.09
CA LYS A 18 -5.69 -18.83 26.76
C LYS A 18 -4.60 -18.41 25.77
N ARG A 19 -3.42 -19.03 25.82
CA ARG A 19 -2.36 -18.87 24.79
C ARG A 19 -2.76 -19.47 23.44
N ARG A 20 -3.46 -20.61 23.42
CA ARG A 20 -3.96 -21.24 22.19
C ARG A 20 -5.06 -20.41 21.53
N GLU A 21 -6.01 -19.88 22.31
CA GLU A 21 -7.05 -18.98 21.81
C GLU A 21 -6.48 -17.66 21.30
N ALA A 22 -5.53 -17.05 22.04
CA ALA A 22 -4.83 -15.86 21.58
C ALA A 22 -4.02 -16.13 20.29
N GLY A 23 -3.36 -17.29 20.18
CA GLY A 23 -2.67 -17.70 18.96
C GLY A 23 -3.60 -17.87 17.76
N GLY A 24 -4.77 -18.51 17.97
CA GLY A 24 -5.79 -18.68 16.94
C GLY A 24 -6.42 -17.37 16.47
N ALA A 25 -6.74 -16.45 17.40
CA ALA A 25 -7.29 -15.14 17.09
C ALA A 25 -6.29 -14.25 16.31
N VAL A 26 -5.01 -14.28 16.69
CA VAL A 26 -3.94 -13.57 15.96
C VAL A 26 -3.74 -14.13 14.55
N GLN A 27 -3.77 -15.46 14.40
CA GLN A 27 -3.64 -16.11 13.09
C GLN A 27 -4.83 -15.83 12.17
N SER A 28 -6.04 -15.82 12.71
CA SER A 28 -7.26 -15.41 11.98
C SER A 28 -7.18 -13.96 11.50
N THR A 29 -6.74 -13.04 12.37
CA THR A 29 -6.60 -11.61 12.04
C THR A 29 -5.56 -11.37 10.92
N ALA A 30 -4.41 -12.05 10.99
CA ALA A 30 -3.38 -11.96 9.95
C ALA A 30 -3.87 -12.52 8.61
N THR A 31 -4.64 -13.61 8.64
CA THR A 31 -5.23 -14.22 7.43
C THR A 31 -6.23 -13.26 6.78
N PHE A 32 -7.12 -12.66 7.58
CA PHE A 32 -8.04 -11.64 7.10
C PHE A 32 -7.32 -10.42 6.51
N ALA A 33 -6.24 -9.95 7.15
CA ALA A 33 -5.41 -8.86 6.62
C ALA A 33 -4.82 -9.17 5.25
N ILE A 34 -4.38 -10.42 5.01
CA ILE A 34 -3.87 -10.85 3.71
C ILE A 34 -4.96 -10.81 2.65
N PHE A 35 -6.15 -11.36 2.93
CA PHE A 35 -7.29 -11.30 2.00
C PHE A 35 -7.72 -9.85 1.70
N ALA A 36 -7.83 -9.02 2.73
CA ALA A 36 -8.14 -7.61 2.59
C ALA A 36 -7.12 -6.90 1.69
N LEU A 37 -5.81 -7.14 1.90
CA LEU A 37 -4.77 -6.59 1.06
C LEU A 37 -4.94 -7.05 -0.40
N VAL A 38 -5.08 -8.35 -0.67
CA VAL A 38 -5.27 -8.85 -2.05
C VAL A 38 -6.44 -8.16 -2.75
N ILE A 39 -7.60 -8.08 -2.09
CA ILE A 39 -8.78 -7.42 -2.66
C ILE A 39 -8.52 -5.92 -2.89
N GLY A 40 -7.91 -5.24 -1.93
CA GLY A 40 -7.56 -3.82 -2.07
C GLY A 40 -6.64 -3.57 -3.26
N GLN A 41 -5.65 -4.43 -3.49
CA GLN A 41 -4.73 -4.31 -4.62
C GLN A 41 -5.37 -4.61 -5.97
N ILE A 42 -6.37 -5.50 -6.01
CA ILE A 42 -7.18 -5.70 -7.23
C ILE A 42 -7.97 -4.43 -7.55
N PHE A 43 -8.59 -3.79 -6.55
CA PHE A 43 -9.29 -2.52 -6.76
C PHE A 43 -8.34 -1.40 -7.20
N TRP A 44 -7.14 -1.28 -6.62
CA TRP A 44 -6.15 -0.31 -7.09
C TRP A 44 -5.63 -0.65 -8.49
N GLY A 45 -5.38 -1.92 -8.81
CA GLY A 45 -5.01 -2.34 -10.17
C GLY A 45 -6.07 -1.98 -11.23
N GLY A 46 -7.36 -2.11 -10.90
CA GLY A 46 -8.45 -1.66 -11.78
C GLY A 46 -8.65 -0.15 -11.83
N SER A 47 -8.23 0.56 -10.78
CA SER A 47 -8.43 2.00 -10.67
C SER A 47 -7.68 2.81 -11.74
N TYR A 48 -6.53 2.34 -12.21
CA TYR A 48 -5.78 3.03 -13.26
C TYR A 48 -6.61 3.19 -14.54
N LEU A 49 -7.40 2.18 -14.92
CA LEU A 49 -8.25 2.24 -16.11
C LEU A 49 -9.42 3.22 -15.92
N LEU A 50 -10.06 3.18 -14.76
CA LEU A 50 -11.17 4.09 -14.45
C LEU A 50 -10.67 5.54 -14.33
N SER A 51 -9.47 5.73 -13.78
CA SER A 51 -8.82 7.04 -13.68
C SER A 51 -8.46 7.56 -15.07
N ASP A 52 -7.82 6.74 -15.92
CA ASP A 52 -7.51 7.08 -17.30
C ASP A 52 -8.76 7.52 -18.09
N PHE A 53 -9.82 6.71 -18.01
CA PHE A 53 -11.11 7.04 -18.62
C PHE A 53 -11.71 8.36 -18.11
N ALA A 54 -11.67 8.59 -16.79
CA ALA A 54 -12.24 9.80 -16.20
C ALA A 54 -11.38 11.06 -16.46
N LEU A 55 -10.08 10.89 -16.68
CA LEU A 55 -9.14 11.98 -17.03
C LEU A 55 -9.36 12.55 -18.43
N GLU A 56 -10.06 11.82 -19.30
CA GLU A 56 -10.48 12.37 -20.60
C GLU A 56 -11.44 13.56 -20.45
N VAL A 57 -12.17 13.64 -19.34
CA VAL A 57 -13.14 14.70 -19.05
C VAL A 57 -12.65 15.61 -17.93
N PHE A 58 -12.21 15.02 -16.82
CA PHE A 58 -11.89 15.77 -15.61
C PHE A 58 -10.39 16.04 -15.49
N PRO A 59 -9.98 17.29 -15.22
CA PRO A 59 -8.60 17.60 -14.88
C PRO A 59 -8.08 16.80 -13.67
N PRO A 60 -6.77 16.51 -13.58
CA PRO A 60 -6.20 15.65 -12.55
C PRO A 60 -6.55 16.01 -11.11
N ALA A 61 -6.38 17.27 -10.69
CA ALA A 61 -6.70 17.69 -9.34
C ALA A 61 -8.21 17.64 -9.07
N MET A 62 -9.04 18.03 -10.05
CA MET A 62 -10.50 17.94 -9.95
C MET A 62 -10.98 16.50 -9.78
N LEU A 63 -10.47 15.57 -10.59
CA LEU A 63 -10.80 14.14 -10.51
C LEU A 63 -10.55 13.63 -9.08
N VAL A 64 -9.36 13.86 -8.56
CA VAL A 64 -8.98 13.36 -7.24
C VAL A 64 -9.73 14.11 -6.14
N ALA A 65 -9.97 15.42 -6.27
CA ALA A 65 -10.78 16.18 -5.32
C ALA A 65 -12.19 15.60 -5.18
N MET A 66 -12.87 15.31 -6.29
CA MET A 66 -14.20 14.68 -6.27
C MET A 66 -14.13 13.32 -5.59
N ARG A 67 -13.12 12.50 -5.92
CA ARG A 67 -12.90 11.18 -5.34
C ARG A 67 -12.74 11.26 -3.82
N MET A 68 -11.92 12.19 -3.32
CA MET A 68 -11.68 12.41 -1.88
C MET A 68 -12.91 12.98 -1.17
N LEU A 69 -13.67 13.86 -1.82
CA LEU A 69 -14.89 14.43 -1.26
C LEU A 69 -15.97 13.35 -1.07
N ILE A 70 -16.22 12.55 -2.11
CA ILE A 70 -17.19 11.46 -2.07
C ILE A 70 -16.78 10.43 -1.03
N ALA A 71 -15.50 10.01 -1.02
CA ALA A 71 -15.00 9.03 -0.07
C ALA A 71 -15.05 9.56 1.37
N ALA A 72 -14.61 10.80 1.64
CA ALA A 72 -14.71 11.41 2.96
C ALA A 72 -16.16 11.50 3.44
N THR A 73 -17.10 11.81 2.55
CA THR A 73 -18.54 11.83 2.86
C THR A 73 -19.04 10.44 3.26
N ILE A 74 -18.77 9.41 2.45
CA ILE A 74 -19.19 8.03 2.74
C ILE A 74 -18.59 7.53 4.05
N LEU A 75 -17.28 7.67 4.23
CA LEU A 75 -16.58 7.24 5.44
C LEU A 75 -17.03 8.04 6.67
N GLY A 76 -17.33 9.33 6.49
CA GLY A 76 -17.89 10.20 7.51
C GLY A 76 -19.27 9.72 7.98
N LEU A 77 -20.18 9.42 7.04
CA LEU A 77 -21.51 8.88 7.36
C LEU A 77 -21.43 7.54 8.09
N ILE A 78 -20.59 6.63 7.62
CA ILE A 78 -20.31 5.35 8.30
C ILE A 78 -19.74 5.62 9.69
N GLY A 79 -18.79 6.53 9.82
CA GLY A 79 -18.15 6.85 11.08
C GLY A 79 -19.07 7.50 12.12
N VAL A 80 -19.99 8.36 11.68
CA VAL A 80 -21.03 8.96 12.53
C VAL A 80 -22.02 7.88 12.98
N SER A 81 -22.50 7.02 12.05
CA SER A 81 -23.47 5.96 12.38
C SER A 81 -22.91 4.89 13.33
N THR A 82 -21.60 4.64 13.29
CA THR A 82 -20.93 3.62 14.11
C THR A 82 -20.24 4.17 15.35
N GLY A 83 -20.09 5.50 15.46
CA GLY A 83 -19.26 6.14 16.49
C GLY A 83 -17.77 5.79 16.40
N ALA A 84 -17.32 5.26 15.26
CA ALA A 84 -15.97 4.71 15.11
C ALA A 84 -14.91 5.78 14.80
N ILE A 85 -15.29 6.98 14.35
CA ILE A 85 -14.34 8.07 14.11
C ILE A 85 -13.99 8.73 15.44
N LYS A 86 -12.68 8.77 15.76
CA LYS A 86 -12.18 9.42 16.97
C LYS A 86 -11.61 10.81 16.66
N PRO A 87 -11.89 11.83 17.49
CA PRO A 87 -11.31 13.15 17.29
C PRO A 87 -9.78 13.11 17.40
N ILE A 88 -9.10 13.92 16.58
CA ILE A 88 -7.64 14.01 16.57
C ILE A 88 -7.15 14.90 17.73
N ASP A 89 -6.18 14.43 18.51
CA ASP A 89 -5.53 15.23 19.54
C ASP A 89 -4.63 16.27 18.87
N LYS A 90 -4.53 17.47 19.44
CA LYS A 90 -3.68 18.56 18.92
C LYS A 90 -2.23 18.13 18.60
N LYS A 91 -1.65 17.25 19.41
CA LYS A 91 -0.28 16.72 19.23
C LYS A 91 -0.12 15.80 18.01
N ASP A 92 -1.22 15.17 17.57
CA ASP A 92 -1.25 14.16 16.52
C ASP A 92 -1.62 14.77 15.15
N ILE A 93 -2.25 15.96 15.13
CA ILE A 93 -2.70 16.68 13.92
C ILE A 93 -1.61 16.73 12.84
N LYS A 94 -0.36 17.02 13.21
CA LYS A 94 0.75 17.10 12.26
C LYS A 94 0.92 15.83 11.42
N TYR A 95 0.69 14.65 12.01
CA TYR A 95 0.84 13.39 11.28
C TYR A 95 -0.26 13.22 10.23
N PHE A 96 -1.47 13.68 10.50
CA PHE A 96 -2.58 13.63 9.55
C PHE A 96 -2.38 14.62 8.39
N PHE A 97 -1.89 15.84 8.68
CA PHE A 97 -1.54 16.81 7.63
C PHE A 97 -0.41 16.31 6.73
N PHE A 98 0.70 15.83 7.31
CA PHE A 98 1.80 15.28 6.50
C PHE A 98 1.43 13.98 5.79
N ALA A 99 0.63 13.11 6.42
CA ALA A 99 0.11 11.92 5.75
C ALA A 99 -0.72 12.34 4.54
N ALA A 100 -1.75 13.18 4.73
CA ALA A 100 -2.63 13.64 3.66
C ALA A 100 -1.91 14.38 2.54
N PHE A 101 -0.86 15.13 2.87
CA PHE A 101 -0.01 15.81 1.90
C PHE A 101 0.77 14.82 1.03
N MET A 102 1.38 13.79 1.63
CA MET A 102 2.12 12.78 0.87
C MET A 102 1.18 11.86 0.09
N GLU A 103 0.16 11.33 0.75
CA GLU A 103 -0.89 10.52 0.15
C GLU A 103 -2.20 10.79 0.92
N PRO A 104 -3.26 11.31 0.31
CA PRO A 104 -3.50 11.25 -1.13
C PRO A 104 -2.90 12.39 -1.99
N PHE A 105 -2.52 13.56 -1.45
CA PHE A 105 -2.28 14.75 -2.30
C PHE A 105 -1.15 14.60 -3.34
N VAL A 106 0.11 14.56 -2.92
CA VAL A 106 1.26 14.48 -3.84
C VAL A 106 1.18 13.21 -4.68
N TYR A 107 0.89 12.06 -4.06
CA TYR A 107 0.77 10.79 -4.75
C TYR A 107 -0.26 10.84 -5.89
N PHE A 108 -1.54 11.12 -5.59
CA PHE A 108 -2.59 10.99 -6.60
C PHE A 108 -2.55 12.12 -7.62
N LEU A 109 -2.07 13.32 -7.24
CA LEU A 109 -1.88 14.39 -8.22
C LEU A 109 -0.83 13.99 -9.26
N CYS A 110 0.31 13.45 -8.81
CA CYS A 110 1.35 13.01 -9.73
C CYS A 110 0.91 11.79 -10.55
N GLU A 111 0.24 10.82 -9.93
CA GLU A 111 -0.31 9.65 -10.63
C GLU A 111 -1.31 10.06 -11.71
N ALA A 112 -2.27 10.92 -11.38
CA ALA A 112 -3.28 11.40 -12.33
C ALA A 112 -2.65 12.21 -13.49
N GLN A 113 -1.70 13.08 -13.19
CA GLN A 113 -0.96 13.83 -14.22
C GLN A 113 -0.06 12.92 -15.08
N ALA A 114 0.42 11.81 -14.53
CA ALA A 114 1.19 10.83 -15.29
C ALA A 114 0.29 10.00 -16.21
N LEU A 115 -0.92 9.65 -15.78
CA LEU A 115 -1.89 8.91 -16.60
C LEU A 115 -2.35 9.70 -17.83
N GLU A 116 -2.36 11.04 -17.80
CA GLU A 116 -2.54 11.85 -19.02
C GLU A 116 -1.41 11.68 -20.05
N ARG A 117 -0.30 11.02 -19.70
CA ARG A 117 0.95 10.97 -20.47
C ARG A 117 1.44 9.56 -20.77
N VAL A 118 1.12 8.60 -19.91
CA VAL A 118 1.53 7.20 -20.03
C VAL A 118 0.33 6.28 -19.81
N SER A 119 0.35 5.13 -20.46
CA SER A 119 -0.69 4.11 -20.33
C SER A 119 -0.88 3.63 -18.87
N PRO A 120 -2.08 3.17 -18.49
CA PRO A 120 -2.34 2.52 -17.21
C PRO A 120 -1.35 1.39 -16.87
N THR A 121 -1.00 0.55 -17.86
CA THR A 121 -0.07 -0.56 -17.63
C THR A 121 1.33 -0.05 -17.24
N ILE A 122 1.87 0.94 -17.95
CA ILE A 122 3.15 1.57 -17.58
C ILE A 122 3.07 2.22 -16.19
N ALA A 123 2.00 2.94 -15.87
CA ALA A 123 1.82 3.59 -14.57
C ALA A 123 1.87 2.59 -13.41
N SER A 124 1.09 1.51 -13.49
CA SER A 124 1.05 0.47 -12.46
C SER A 124 2.41 -0.23 -12.27
N VAL A 125 3.13 -0.50 -13.36
CA VAL A 125 4.48 -1.11 -13.31
C VAL A 125 5.47 -0.17 -12.63
N MET A 126 5.41 1.14 -12.90
CA MET A 126 6.24 2.12 -12.21
C MET A 126 5.99 2.13 -10.69
N LEU A 127 4.74 1.94 -10.25
CA LEU A 127 4.43 1.92 -8.82
C LEU A 127 4.86 0.64 -8.10
N SER A 128 5.28 -0.39 -8.84
CA SER A 128 6.00 -1.55 -8.26
C SER A 128 7.35 -1.18 -7.66
N PHE A 129 7.84 0.03 -7.92
CA PHE A 129 9.01 0.56 -7.24
C PHE A 129 8.74 0.91 -5.77
N ILE A 130 7.48 1.03 -5.32
CA ILE A 130 7.13 1.26 -3.91
C ILE A 130 7.72 0.16 -3.02
N PRO A 131 7.37 -1.14 -3.18
CA PRO A 131 7.95 -2.20 -2.37
C PRO A 131 9.45 -2.38 -2.61
N LEU A 132 9.94 -2.04 -3.80
CA LEU A 132 11.36 -2.11 -4.15
C LEU A 132 12.21 -1.11 -3.34
N LEU A 133 11.73 0.13 -3.19
CA LEU A 133 12.44 1.23 -2.53
C LEU A 133 12.06 1.40 -1.05
N THR A 134 10.91 0.84 -0.61
CA THR A 134 10.48 0.90 0.80
C THR A 134 11.58 0.46 1.77
N PRO A 135 12.31 -0.66 1.59
CA PRO A 135 13.39 -1.05 2.50
C PRO A 135 14.53 -0.03 2.59
N VAL A 136 14.84 0.65 1.48
CA VAL A 136 15.91 1.66 1.43
C VAL A 136 15.50 2.91 2.22
N PHE A 137 14.27 3.37 2.06
CA PHE A 137 13.75 4.50 2.84
C PHE A 137 13.53 4.14 4.31
N ALA A 138 13.13 2.90 4.60
CA ALA A 138 13.06 2.39 5.96
C ALA A 138 14.45 2.32 6.61
N PHE A 139 15.51 1.96 5.88
CA PHE A 139 16.88 2.08 6.38
C PHE A 139 17.23 3.51 6.78
N ILE A 140 16.93 4.48 5.93
CA ILE A 140 17.24 5.90 6.21
C ILE A 140 16.45 6.40 7.42
N ALA A 141 15.16 6.06 7.52
CA ALA A 141 14.27 6.57 8.56
C ALA A 141 14.40 5.85 9.91
N ILE A 142 14.60 4.53 9.90
CA ILE A 142 14.54 3.66 11.10
C ILE A 142 15.69 2.64 11.18
N ARG A 143 16.71 2.74 10.32
CA ARG A 143 17.95 1.91 10.32
C ARG A 143 17.73 0.40 10.09
N GLU A 144 16.69 0.01 9.36
CA GLU A 144 16.49 -1.36 8.88
C GLU A 144 17.52 -1.78 7.81
N LYS A 145 18.12 -2.97 7.90
CA LYS A 145 19.22 -3.37 6.98
C LYS A 145 18.75 -3.53 5.52
N VAL A 146 19.43 -2.85 4.59
CA VAL A 146 19.33 -3.10 3.14
C VAL A 146 20.20 -4.29 2.77
N THR A 147 19.64 -5.22 1.99
CA THR A 147 20.37 -6.43 1.55
C THR A 147 20.92 -6.27 0.14
N PHE A 148 21.94 -7.06 -0.21
CA PHE A 148 22.46 -7.13 -1.58
C PHE A 148 21.36 -7.43 -2.62
N MET A 149 20.40 -8.29 -2.27
CA MET A 149 19.27 -8.60 -3.15
C MET A 149 18.37 -7.39 -3.40
N ASN A 150 18.22 -6.48 -2.42
CA ASN A 150 17.48 -5.24 -2.64
C ASN A 150 18.17 -4.37 -3.69
N VAL A 151 19.49 -4.20 -3.59
CA VAL A 151 20.28 -3.41 -4.55
C VAL A 151 20.23 -4.05 -5.94
N LEU A 152 20.43 -5.37 -6.03
CA LEU A 152 20.37 -6.09 -7.29
C LEU A 152 18.99 -5.95 -7.96
N GLY A 153 17.92 -6.13 -7.19
CA GLY A 153 16.56 -5.94 -7.68
C GLY A 153 16.30 -4.51 -8.18
N ILE A 154 16.82 -3.50 -7.46
CA ILE A 154 16.73 -2.09 -7.89
C ILE A 154 17.40 -1.88 -9.24
N VAL A 155 18.64 -2.36 -9.40
CA VAL A 155 19.39 -2.21 -10.66
C VAL A 155 18.67 -2.89 -11.82
N ILE A 156 18.16 -4.11 -11.62
CA ILE A 156 17.40 -4.84 -12.64
C ILE A 156 16.13 -4.08 -13.01
N SER A 157 15.36 -3.61 -12.03
CA SER A 157 14.12 -2.88 -12.31
C SER A 157 14.38 -1.55 -13.03
N VAL A 158 15.46 -0.83 -12.67
CA VAL A 158 15.86 0.40 -13.39
C VAL A 158 16.18 0.07 -14.86
N ALA A 159 16.90 -1.01 -15.14
CA ALA A 159 17.16 -1.44 -16.51
C ALA A 159 15.86 -1.75 -17.29
N GLY A 160 14.89 -2.42 -16.64
CA GLY A 160 13.58 -2.66 -17.22
C GLY A 160 12.81 -1.37 -17.56
N VAL A 161 12.83 -0.37 -16.67
CA VAL A 161 12.23 0.94 -16.93
C VAL A 161 12.91 1.66 -18.10
N LEU A 162 14.24 1.61 -18.18
CA LEU A 162 14.97 2.18 -19.31
C LEU A 162 14.52 1.57 -20.65
N MET A 163 14.23 0.26 -20.68
CA MET A 163 13.66 -0.39 -21.88
C MET A 163 12.24 0.07 -22.19
N ILE A 164 11.40 0.32 -21.18
CA ILE A 164 10.03 0.82 -21.39
C ILE A 164 10.06 2.22 -22.02
N ILE A 165 11.00 3.07 -21.60
CA ILE A 165 11.01 4.50 -21.97
C ILE A 165 11.82 4.80 -23.24
N VAL A 166 12.82 4.00 -23.63
CA VAL A 166 13.67 4.27 -24.79
C VAL A 166 12.99 3.81 -26.10
N LYS A 167 12.88 4.70 -27.10
CA LYS A 167 12.38 4.35 -28.45
C LYS A 167 13.50 3.69 -29.27
N PRO A 168 13.14 2.87 -30.26
CA PRO A 168 14.08 2.52 -31.33
C PRO A 168 14.62 3.82 -31.96
N GLY A 169 15.94 4.03 -31.92
CA GLY A 169 16.59 5.27 -32.38
C GLY A 169 17.20 6.14 -31.26
N GLY A 170 17.02 5.78 -29.98
CA GLY A 170 17.64 6.49 -28.85
C GLY A 170 16.90 7.76 -28.41
N GLU A 171 15.83 8.14 -29.10
CA GLU A 171 14.91 9.18 -28.66
C GLU A 171 14.10 8.69 -27.45
N LEU A 172 13.81 9.59 -26.50
CA LEU A 172 12.93 9.28 -25.37
C LEU A 172 11.49 9.11 -25.87
N SER A 173 10.93 7.91 -25.68
CA SER A 173 9.62 7.52 -26.22
C SER A 173 8.44 7.81 -25.32
N ALA A 174 8.68 7.70 -24.02
CA ALA A 174 7.72 8.01 -22.98
C ALA A 174 7.92 9.46 -22.57
N ASP A 175 6.82 10.15 -22.25
CA ASP A 175 6.88 11.44 -21.63
C ASP A 175 7.66 11.32 -20.31
N TYR A 176 8.93 11.74 -20.34
CA TYR A 176 9.85 11.66 -19.20
C TYR A 176 9.25 12.33 -17.96
N LEU A 177 8.38 13.31 -18.17
CA LEU A 177 7.65 13.98 -17.10
C LEU A 177 6.64 13.01 -16.45
N GLY A 178 5.91 12.20 -17.23
CA GLY A 178 5.02 11.16 -16.70
C GLY A 178 5.76 10.15 -15.83
N ILE A 179 6.94 9.69 -16.26
CA ILE A 179 7.77 8.76 -15.48
C ILE A 179 8.32 9.43 -14.20
N LEU A 180 8.75 10.69 -14.29
CA LEU A 180 9.23 11.46 -13.13
C LEU A 180 8.09 11.71 -12.12
N LEU A 181 6.89 11.99 -12.60
CA LEU A 181 5.69 12.12 -11.77
C LEU A 181 5.38 10.80 -11.05
N LEU A 182 5.45 9.65 -11.73
CA LEU A 182 5.26 8.34 -11.10
C LEU A 182 6.36 8.03 -10.07
N PHE A 183 7.62 8.37 -10.32
CA PHE A 183 8.67 8.27 -9.30
C PHE A 183 8.39 9.17 -8.09
N THR A 184 7.85 10.37 -8.32
CA THR A 184 7.43 11.27 -7.24
C THR A 184 6.30 10.64 -6.42
N ALA A 185 5.32 10.02 -7.09
CA ALA A 185 4.25 9.27 -6.44
C ALA A 185 4.81 8.10 -5.62
N VAL A 186 5.77 7.32 -6.14
CA VAL A 186 6.45 6.24 -5.40
C VAL A 186 7.06 6.77 -4.09
N VAL A 187 7.82 7.86 -4.15
CA VAL A 187 8.44 8.47 -2.96
C VAL A 187 7.39 8.98 -1.97
N ALA A 188 6.32 9.57 -2.48
CA ALA A 188 5.21 10.06 -1.66
C ALA A 188 4.50 8.92 -0.92
N SER A 189 4.23 7.79 -1.59
CA SER A 189 3.58 6.63 -0.95
C SER A 189 4.45 5.97 0.12
N ILE A 190 5.76 5.86 -0.13
CA ILE A 190 6.70 5.36 0.87
C ILE A 190 6.73 6.29 2.09
N SER A 191 6.78 7.60 1.86
CA SER A 191 6.77 8.62 2.92
C SER A 191 5.48 8.55 3.74
N TYR A 192 4.33 8.43 3.07
CA TYR A 192 3.03 8.19 3.71
C TYR A 192 3.07 6.96 4.60
N THR A 193 3.53 5.82 4.09
CA THR A 193 3.53 4.56 4.85
C THR A 193 4.40 4.67 6.12
N LEU A 194 5.52 5.40 6.05
CA LEU A 194 6.36 5.68 7.21
C LEU A 194 5.68 6.62 8.23
N ILE A 195 4.94 7.64 7.76
CA ILE A 195 4.15 8.53 8.62
C ILE A 195 2.99 7.78 9.27
N LEU A 196 2.33 6.88 8.54
CA LEU A 196 1.22 6.07 9.02
C LEU A 196 1.60 5.25 10.26
N ARG A 197 2.84 4.73 10.31
CA ARG A 197 3.37 4.04 11.50
C ARG A 197 3.57 4.94 12.72
N LYS A 198 3.68 6.26 12.52
CA LYS A 198 3.79 7.26 13.61
C LYS A 198 2.43 7.71 14.12
N ILE A 199 1.34 7.42 13.42
CA ILE A 199 -0.02 7.70 13.88
C ILE A 199 -0.35 6.75 15.04
N PRO A 200 -0.78 7.26 16.21
CA PRO A 200 -1.07 6.41 17.37
C PRO A 200 -2.12 5.31 17.11
N GLU A 201 -1.91 4.14 17.72
CA GLU A 201 -2.79 2.96 17.55
C GLU A 201 -4.24 3.20 18.00
N LYS A 202 -4.48 4.20 18.87
CA LYS A 202 -5.83 4.57 19.33
C LYS A 202 -6.77 4.96 18.19
N TYR A 203 -6.27 5.55 17.10
CA TYR A 203 -7.05 5.85 15.90
C TYR A 203 -7.28 4.54 15.16
N ASN A 204 -8.45 4.26 14.58
CA ASN A 204 -8.64 3.06 13.74
C ASN A 204 -8.42 3.40 12.26
N ALA A 205 -8.44 2.40 11.38
CA ALA A 205 -8.27 2.59 9.93
C ALA A 205 -9.30 3.57 9.35
N LEU A 206 -10.57 3.48 9.76
CA LEU A 206 -11.63 4.40 9.35
C LEU A 206 -11.31 5.85 9.70
N THR A 207 -10.89 6.10 10.95
CA THR A 207 -10.50 7.44 11.42
C THR A 207 -9.35 7.98 10.59
N ILE A 208 -8.32 7.16 10.33
CA ILE A 208 -7.16 7.56 9.54
C ILE A 208 -7.57 7.99 8.14
N VAL A 209 -8.23 7.10 7.41
CA VAL A 209 -8.58 7.32 6.00
C VAL A 209 -9.56 8.50 5.86
N PHE A 210 -10.56 8.59 6.74
CA PHE A 210 -11.50 9.72 6.76
C PHE A 210 -10.77 11.06 6.89
N TYR A 211 -9.93 11.23 7.91
CA TYR A 211 -9.24 12.50 8.12
C TYR A 211 -8.18 12.78 7.05
N MET A 212 -7.51 11.75 6.51
CA MET A 212 -6.59 11.95 5.39
C MET A 212 -7.30 12.52 4.17
N PHE A 213 -8.44 11.95 3.80
CA PHE A 213 -9.21 12.43 2.65
C PHE A 213 -9.80 13.82 2.91
N LEU A 214 -10.35 14.04 4.10
CA LEU A 214 -10.87 15.36 4.49
C LEU A 214 -9.79 16.45 4.45
N VAL A 215 -8.62 16.18 5.05
CA VAL A 215 -7.50 17.14 5.06
C VAL A 215 -6.93 17.34 3.66
N SER A 216 -6.92 16.31 2.82
CA SER A 216 -6.40 16.44 1.45
C SER A 216 -7.20 17.40 0.58
N LEU A 217 -8.50 17.58 0.85
CA LEU A 217 -9.33 18.57 0.16
C LEU A 217 -8.80 19.99 0.35
N LEU A 218 -8.13 20.28 1.48
CA LEU A 218 -7.46 21.56 1.71
C LEU A 218 -6.31 21.82 0.73
N TYR A 219 -5.72 20.78 0.14
CA TYR A 219 -4.67 20.89 -0.87
C TYR A 219 -5.23 20.84 -2.29
N PHE A 220 -6.19 19.93 -2.53
CA PHE A 220 -6.78 19.76 -3.86
C PHE A 220 -7.66 20.93 -4.28
N ILE A 221 -8.53 21.46 -3.41
CA ILE A 221 -9.45 22.54 -3.79
C ILE A 221 -8.69 23.80 -4.28
N PRO A 222 -7.67 24.31 -3.56
CA PRO A 222 -6.86 25.41 -4.07
C PRO A 222 -6.13 25.06 -5.38
N THR A 223 -5.65 23.83 -5.53
CA THR A 223 -4.98 23.38 -6.76
C THR A 223 -5.95 23.42 -7.95
N CYS A 224 -7.19 22.96 -7.79
CA CYS A 224 -8.22 23.05 -8.82
C CYS A 224 -8.47 24.50 -9.23
N ILE A 225 -8.65 25.40 -8.26
CA ILE A 225 -8.96 26.83 -8.50
C ILE A 225 -7.78 27.55 -9.15
N ILE A 226 -6.55 27.28 -8.72
CA ILE A 226 -5.37 28.03 -9.17
C ILE A 226 -4.81 27.49 -10.48
N LYS A 227 -4.84 26.17 -10.70
CA LYS A 227 -4.14 25.51 -11.82
C LYS A 227 -5.07 24.97 -12.90
N GLU A 228 -6.28 24.55 -12.54
CA GLU A 228 -7.14 23.79 -13.44
C GLU A 228 -8.44 24.52 -13.79
N TRP A 229 -8.72 25.67 -13.18
CA TRP A 229 -9.98 26.39 -13.31
C TRP A 229 -10.46 26.58 -14.76
N PRO A 230 -9.62 26.97 -15.74
CA PRO A 230 -10.06 27.08 -17.13
C PRO A 230 -10.58 25.76 -17.71
N ARG A 231 -9.91 24.64 -17.41
CA ARG A 231 -10.34 23.31 -17.85
C ARG A 231 -11.63 22.88 -17.12
N VAL A 232 -11.75 23.19 -15.83
CA VAL A 232 -12.94 22.89 -15.02
C VAL A 232 -14.18 23.59 -15.58
N THR A 233 -14.07 24.88 -15.90
CA THR A 233 -15.20 25.66 -16.44
C THR A 233 -15.59 25.29 -17.88
N ALA A 234 -14.72 24.58 -18.59
CA ALA A 234 -14.96 24.13 -19.96
C ALA A 234 -15.68 22.77 -20.03
N ILE A 235 -15.94 22.13 -18.89
CA ILE A 235 -16.60 20.81 -18.85
C ILE A 235 -18.08 20.97 -19.23
N ASP A 236 -18.51 20.22 -20.25
CA ASP A 236 -19.91 20.08 -20.60
C ASP A 236 -20.57 18.98 -19.76
N PHE A 237 -21.33 19.39 -18.74
CA PHE A 237 -22.09 18.49 -17.87
C PHE A 237 -23.35 17.89 -18.53
N SER A 238 -23.73 18.35 -19.72
CA SER A 238 -24.83 17.75 -20.48
C SER A 238 -24.37 16.58 -21.37
N ALA A 239 -23.07 16.46 -21.62
CA ALA A 239 -22.51 15.39 -22.44
C ALA A 239 -22.59 14.03 -21.72
N GLU A 240 -23.02 13.01 -22.46
CA GLU A 240 -23.08 11.61 -22.00
C GLU A 240 -21.73 11.12 -21.46
N ARG A 241 -20.62 11.50 -22.10
CA ARG A 241 -19.27 11.13 -21.66
C ARG A 241 -18.95 11.64 -20.25
N THR A 242 -19.43 12.84 -19.90
CA THR A 242 -19.26 13.41 -18.57
C THR A 242 -20.03 12.61 -17.52
N HIS A 243 -21.21 12.08 -17.86
CA HIS A 243 -22.01 11.26 -16.95
C HIS A 243 -21.32 9.93 -16.69
N GLN A 244 -20.80 9.30 -17.73
CA GLN A 244 -19.99 8.07 -17.62
C GLN A 244 -18.73 8.30 -16.76
N ALA A 245 -18.05 9.43 -16.96
CA ALA A 245 -16.88 9.80 -16.17
C ALA A 245 -17.24 10.04 -14.68
N LEU A 246 -18.40 10.64 -14.38
CA LEU A 246 -18.90 10.76 -13.01
C LEU A 246 -19.19 9.40 -12.36
N VAL A 247 -19.77 8.46 -13.11
CA VAL A 247 -19.96 7.07 -12.64
C VAL A 247 -18.60 6.42 -12.33
N ALA A 248 -17.60 6.61 -13.20
CA ALA A 248 -16.24 6.14 -12.94
C ALA A 248 -15.65 6.77 -11.67
N VAL A 249 -15.83 8.07 -11.44
CA VAL A 249 -15.40 8.77 -10.22
C VAL A 249 -16.07 8.21 -8.96
N VAL A 250 -17.37 7.92 -9.00
CA VAL A 250 -18.09 7.28 -7.89
C VAL A 250 -17.57 5.86 -7.65
N GLY A 251 -17.36 5.08 -8.70
CA GLY A 251 -16.77 3.74 -8.62
C GLY A 251 -15.38 3.76 -8.00
N LEU A 252 -14.54 4.71 -8.42
CA LEU A 252 -13.20 4.98 -7.88
C LEU A 252 -13.23 5.42 -6.40
N ALA A 253 -14.21 6.24 -6.01
CA ALA A 253 -14.37 6.65 -4.62
C ALA A 253 -14.76 5.46 -3.73
N LEU A 254 -15.69 4.61 -4.18
CA LEU A 254 -16.14 3.45 -3.42
C LEU A 254 -15.06 2.36 -3.31
N THR A 255 -14.48 1.96 -4.44
CA THR A 255 -13.58 0.81 -4.50
C THR A 255 -12.16 1.19 -4.08
N ALA A 256 -11.52 2.08 -4.83
CA ALA A 256 -10.13 2.45 -4.65
C ALA A 256 -9.92 3.38 -3.44
N SER A 257 -10.87 4.27 -3.12
CA SER A 257 -10.70 5.23 -2.02
C SER A 257 -11.26 4.73 -0.70
N CYS A 258 -12.48 4.18 -0.65
CA CYS A 258 -13.02 3.65 0.61
C CYS A 258 -12.46 2.26 0.91
N ILE A 259 -12.77 1.26 0.09
CA ILE A 259 -12.48 -0.15 0.42
C ILE A 259 -10.98 -0.43 0.44
N ALA A 260 -10.27 -0.07 -0.63
CA ALA A 260 -8.84 -0.40 -0.75
C ALA A 260 -7.98 0.32 0.31
N PHE A 261 -8.20 1.62 0.59
CA PHE A 261 -7.46 2.30 1.67
C PHE A 261 -7.77 1.77 3.06
N LEU A 262 -9.02 1.40 3.35
CA LEU A 262 -9.37 0.78 4.63
C LEU A 262 -8.64 -0.55 4.79
N PHE A 263 -8.67 -1.40 3.76
CA PHE A 263 -7.99 -2.68 3.74
C PHE A 263 -6.48 -2.55 3.83
N PHE A 264 -5.88 -1.61 3.10
CA PHE A 264 -4.46 -1.34 3.14
C PHE A 264 -4.03 -0.78 4.50
N SER A 265 -4.74 0.23 5.03
CA SER A 265 -4.46 0.79 6.36
C SER A 265 -4.58 -0.26 7.48
N PHE A 266 -5.58 -1.15 7.38
CA PHE A 266 -5.71 -2.29 8.27
C PHE A 266 -4.56 -3.28 8.11
N GLY A 267 -4.21 -3.66 6.89
CA GLY A 267 -3.10 -4.56 6.57
C GLY A 267 -1.75 -4.04 7.06
N VAL A 268 -1.46 -2.75 6.89
CA VAL A 268 -0.24 -2.10 7.41
C VAL A 268 -0.17 -2.18 8.92
N ARG A 269 -1.30 -2.03 9.63
CA ARG A 269 -1.35 -2.14 11.09
C ARG A 269 -1.11 -3.55 11.60
N VAL A 270 -1.68 -4.55 10.92
CA VAL A 270 -1.57 -5.96 11.34
C VAL A 270 -0.23 -6.58 10.94
N LEU A 271 0.24 -6.31 9.72
CA LEU A 271 1.42 -6.97 9.13
C LEU A 271 2.68 -6.11 9.12
N GLY A 272 2.54 -4.79 9.29
CA GLY A 272 3.62 -3.81 9.13
C GLY A 272 3.77 -3.31 7.69
N ALA A 273 4.37 -2.12 7.54
CA ALA A 273 4.58 -1.41 6.28
C ALA A 273 5.23 -2.27 5.19
N THR A 274 6.39 -2.86 5.49
CA THR A 274 7.17 -3.63 4.51
C THR A 274 6.39 -4.81 3.96
N ARG A 275 5.68 -5.57 4.82
CA ARG A 275 4.90 -6.74 4.39
C ARG A 275 3.65 -6.36 3.62
N ALA A 276 2.95 -5.30 4.04
CA ALA A 276 1.77 -4.81 3.34
C ALA A 276 2.12 -4.30 1.93
N ASN A 277 3.23 -3.57 1.78
CA ASN A 277 3.66 -3.03 0.49
C ASN A 277 4.05 -4.11 -0.53
N VAL A 278 4.46 -5.32 -0.11
CA VAL A 278 4.71 -6.43 -1.05
C VAL A 278 3.47 -6.77 -1.88
N PHE A 279 2.26 -6.54 -1.35
CA PHE A 279 1.02 -6.80 -2.09
C PHE A 279 0.81 -5.83 -3.26
N ASN A 280 1.46 -4.65 -3.28
CA ASN A 280 1.37 -3.71 -4.40
C ASN A 280 1.82 -4.35 -5.74
N ASN A 281 2.60 -5.42 -5.67
CA ASN A 281 3.02 -6.25 -6.82
C ASN A 281 1.86 -6.90 -7.57
N ILE A 282 0.66 -6.96 -6.97
CA ILE A 282 -0.55 -7.49 -7.63
C ILE A 282 -1.07 -6.49 -8.67
N GLN A 283 -0.91 -5.18 -8.42
CA GLN A 283 -1.52 -4.14 -9.26
C GLN A 283 -1.11 -4.24 -10.72
N PRO A 284 0.19 -4.36 -11.11
CA PRO A 284 0.58 -4.39 -12.52
C PRO A 284 -0.02 -5.56 -13.29
N GLY A 285 -0.12 -6.73 -12.66
CA GLY A 285 -0.72 -7.90 -13.30
C GLY A 285 -2.21 -7.71 -13.56
N VAL A 286 -2.92 -7.13 -12.58
CA VAL A 286 -4.35 -6.79 -12.72
C VAL A 286 -4.56 -5.70 -13.77
N THR A 287 -3.77 -4.62 -13.70
CA THR A 287 -3.86 -3.51 -14.65
C THR A 287 -3.58 -3.97 -16.07
N ALA A 288 -2.49 -4.72 -16.31
CA ALA A 288 -2.15 -5.22 -17.64
C ALA A 288 -3.25 -6.12 -18.21
N LEU A 289 -3.80 -7.02 -17.40
CA LEU A 289 -4.89 -7.91 -17.82
C LEU A 289 -6.14 -7.13 -18.20
N LEU A 290 -6.55 -6.18 -17.35
CA LEU A 290 -7.73 -5.36 -17.59
C LEU A 290 -7.52 -4.41 -18.77
N SER A 291 -6.35 -3.79 -18.88
CA SER A 291 -5.99 -2.90 -19.99
C SER A 291 -6.05 -3.62 -21.34
N TRP A 292 -5.50 -4.83 -21.40
CA TRP A 292 -5.57 -5.64 -22.62
C TRP A 292 -7.02 -6.02 -22.97
N PHE A 293 -7.83 -6.40 -21.97
CA PHE A 293 -9.20 -6.87 -22.20
C PHE A 293 -10.21 -5.74 -22.46
N ILE A 294 -10.08 -4.60 -21.78
CA ILE A 294 -11.07 -3.50 -21.78
C ILE A 294 -10.66 -2.37 -22.73
N LEU A 295 -9.37 -2.01 -22.79
CA LEU A 295 -8.88 -0.87 -23.55
C LEU A 295 -8.23 -1.27 -24.89
N ASP A 296 -8.19 -2.58 -25.23
CA ASP A 296 -7.40 -3.14 -26.34
C ASP A 296 -5.95 -2.59 -26.36
N GLU A 297 -5.35 -2.43 -25.16
CA GLU A 297 -4.05 -1.80 -25.01
C GLU A 297 -2.95 -2.66 -25.68
N LYS A 298 -2.29 -2.10 -26.70
CA LYS A 298 -1.22 -2.78 -27.46
C LYS A 298 0.16 -2.30 -27.02
N LEU A 299 0.81 -3.12 -26.20
CA LEU A 299 2.20 -2.88 -25.81
C LEU A 299 3.17 -3.35 -26.89
N ARG A 300 4.22 -2.56 -27.12
CA ARG A 300 5.35 -2.98 -27.98
C ARG A 300 6.10 -4.13 -27.31
N GLY A 301 6.68 -5.03 -28.11
CA GLY A 301 7.47 -6.16 -27.57
C GLY A 301 8.57 -5.74 -26.59
N VAL A 302 9.23 -4.59 -26.85
CA VAL A 302 10.24 -4.02 -25.93
C VAL A 302 9.64 -3.59 -24.59
N GLN A 303 8.42 -3.03 -24.59
CA GLN A 303 7.72 -2.65 -23.36
C GLN A 303 7.33 -3.89 -22.56
N ILE A 304 6.86 -4.95 -23.22
CA ILE A 304 6.55 -6.23 -22.57
C ILE A 304 7.79 -6.78 -21.87
N TRP A 305 8.93 -6.85 -22.55
CA TRP A 305 10.19 -7.30 -21.94
C TRP A 305 10.67 -6.40 -20.81
N GLY A 306 10.55 -5.07 -20.98
CA GLY A 306 10.86 -4.11 -19.93
C GLY A 306 10.02 -4.35 -18.66
N ILE A 307 8.71 -4.57 -18.81
CA ILE A 307 7.79 -4.91 -17.71
C ILE A 307 8.21 -6.21 -17.03
N VAL A 308 8.50 -7.26 -17.80
CA VAL A 308 8.98 -8.55 -17.26
C VAL A 308 10.24 -8.34 -16.42
N ILE A 309 11.20 -7.55 -16.91
CA ILE A 309 12.44 -7.24 -16.19
C ILE A 309 12.15 -6.46 -14.91
N VAL A 310 11.26 -5.46 -14.94
CA VAL A 310 10.84 -4.71 -13.73
C VAL A 310 10.29 -5.65 -12.68
N VAL A 311 9.35 -6.52 -13.08
CA VAL A 311 8.69 -7.49 -12.19
C VAL A 311 9.68 -8.51 -11.62
N VAL A 312 10.62 -9.02 -12.45
CA VAL A 312 11.67 -9.92 -11.97
C VAL A 312 12.60 -9.24 -10.97
N GLY A 313 13.08 -8.03 -11.27
CA GLY A 313 13.92 -7.26 -10.35
C GLY A 313 13.24 -7.00 -9.00
N MET A 314 11.94 -6.70 -9.05
CA MET A 314 11.10 -6.55 -7.87
C MET A 314 11.03 -7.83 -7.04
N PHE A 315 10.75 -9.00 -7.63
CA PHE A 315 10.73 -10.27 -6.89
C PHE A 315 12.09 -10.63 -6.29
N ILE A 316 13.19 -10.36 -7.01
CA ILE A 316 14.56 -10.55 -6.50
C ILE A 316 14.78 -9.70 -5.25
N SER A 317 14.36 -8.43 -5.25
CA SER A 317 14.48 -7.56 -4.08
C SER A 317 13.73 -8.11 -2.85
N GLN A 318 12.58 -8.76 -3.05
CA GLN A 318 11.80 -9.32 -1.94
C GLN A 318 12.28 -10.69 -1.46
N ALA A 319 13.08 -11.41 -2.24
CA ALA A 319 13.52 -12.77 -1.91
C ALA A 319 14.37 -12.86 -0.63
N SER A 320 15.12 -11.81 -0.28
CA SER A 320 15.97 -11.81 0.91
C SER A 320 15.21 -11.66 2.23
N LEU A 321 14.08 -10.94 2.27
CA LEU A 321 13.29 -10.76 3.48
C LEU A 321 12.69 -12.09 3.95
N THR A 322 12.17 -12.91 3.03
CA THR A 322 11.57 -14.21 3.33
C THR A 322 12.62 -15.25 3.73
N ALA A 323 13.77 -15.28 3.04
CA ALA A 323 14.87 -16.21 3.33
C ALA A 323 15.59 -15.87 4.66
N ILE A 324 15.74 -14.59 4.99
CA ILE A 324 16.39 -14.15 6.24
C ILE A 324 15.45 -14.39 7.44
N VAL A 325 14.16 -14.05 7.33
CA VAL A 325 13.19 -14.26 8.42
C VAL A 325 12.96 -15.75 8.69
N SER A 326 12.90 -16.59 7.64
CA SER A 326 12.80 -18.05 7.80
C SER A 326 14.07 -18.64 8.43
N ARG A 327 15.27 -18.19 8.04
CA ARG A 327 16.54 -18.59 8.68
C ARG A 327 16.62 -18.15 10.15
N ILE A 328 16.19 -16.94 10.49
CA ILE A 328 16.18 -16.47 11.89
C ILE A 328 15.17 -17.25 12.74
N LYS A 329 13.98 -17.57 12.21
CA LYS A 329 13.02 -18.45 12.89
C LYS A 329 13.57 -19.86 13.09
N ALA A 330 14.24 -20.42 12.08
CA ALA A 330 14.87 -21.74 12.17
C ALA A 330 16.01 -21.77 13.20
N MET A 331 16.78 -20.69 13.34
CA MET A 331 17.83 -20.59 14.35
C MET A 331 17.29 -20.40 15.78
N ARG A 332 16.18 -19.65 15.95
CA ARG A 332 15.50 -19.52 17.25
C ARG A 332 14.80 -20.80 17.70
N GLY A 333 14.20 -21.55 16.79
CA GLY A 333 13.61 -22.86 17.11
C GLY A 333 14.66 -23.88 17.56
N LYS A 334 15.85 -23.87 16.93
CA LYS A 334 16.96 -24.74 17.34
C LYS A 334 17.60 -24.35 18.68
N SER A 335 17.55 -23.08 19.10
CA SER A 335 18.10 -22.69 20.41
C SER A 335 17.17 -23.02 21.59
N GLU A 336 15.86 -23.12 21.36
CA GLU A 336 14.90 -23.54 22.41
C GLU A 336 14.88 -25.06 22.62
N GLU A 337 15.23 -25.85 21.59
CA GLU A 337 15.39 -27.32 21.70
C GLU A 337 16.77 -27.76 22.21
N ALA A 338 17.75 -26.86 22.28
CA ALA A 338 19.14 -27.17 22.65
C ALA A 338 19.49 -26.87 24.12
N VAL A 339 18.54 -26.98 25.04
CA VAL A 339 18.85 -27.15 26.48
C VAL A 339 18.67 -28.63 26.81
N PRO A 340 19.76 -29.43 26.90
CA PRO A 340 19.65 -30.80 27.34
C PRO A 340 19.16 -30.81 28.79
N ALA A 341 18.01 -31.44 29.03
CA ALA A 341 17.56 -31.81 30.35
C ALA A 341 18.47 -32.93 30.86
N GLY A 342 19.55 -32.57 31.56
CA GLY A 342 20.53 -33.56 31.98
C GLY A 342 21.64 -33.02 32.85
N GLU A 343 21.31 -32.30 33.93
CA GLU A 343 22.18 -32.16 35.11
C GLU A 343 21.39 -31.58 36.28
N GLN A 344 20.51 -32.40 36.87
CA GLN A 344 19.91 -32.11 38.19
C GLN A 344 19.94 -33.28 39.16
N ASN A 345 20.60 -34.40 38.86
CA ASN A 345 20.69 -35.53 39.79
C ASN A 345 22.07 -36.20 39.75
N VAL A 346 23.07 -35.61 40.42
CA VAL A 346 24.11 -36.37 41.14
C VAL A 346 24.56 -35.50 42.30
N LEU A 347 24.27 -35.97 43.52
CA LEU A 347 24.74 -35.59 44.87
C LEU A 347 23.57 -35.59 45.88
N GLN A 348 22.78 -36.67 45.86
CA GLN A 348 22.10 -37.23 47.03
C GLN A 348 22.36 -38.75 46.98
N ASP A 349 23.59 -39.15 47.29
CA ASP A 349 23.90 -40.47 47.84
C ASP A 349 25.32 -40.49 48.39
N LYS A 350 25.44 -39.98 49.62
CA LYS A 350 26.46 -40.32 50.62
C LYS A 350 25.83 -40.00 51.97
N ASP A 351 25.05 -40.95 52.47
CA ASP A 351 25.16 -41.53 53.82
C ASP A 351 24.17 -42.69 53.99
#